data_AF-A0A0R2MXB4-F1
#
_entry.id   AF-A0A0R2MXB4-F1
#
_cell.length_a   1.000
_cell.length_b   1.000
_cell.length_c   1.000
_cell.angle_alpha   90.00
_cell.angle_beta   90.00
_cell.angle_gamma   90.00
#
_symmetry.space_group_name_H-M   'P 1'
#
loop_
_entity.id
_entity.type
_entity.pdbx_description
1 polymer ?
#
loop_
_entity_poly.entity_id
_entity_poly.type
_entity_poly.pdbx_seq_one_letter_code
_entity_poly.pdbx_strand_id
1 'polypeptide(L)' 'MIVMKQTIQIDQLMLTRAHCPSGWTKIKSAGETIGMIETIKLLDDLPRLLNRPLTDHEQQAVIDLAPRLLRMAA' A
#
# COMPACT_ATOMS: atom_id res chain seq x y z
N MET A 1 3.79 19.75 2.53
CA MET A 1 3.28 19.27 1.24
C MET A 1 3.47 17.75 1.23
N ILE A 2 2.40 16.95 1.36
CA ILE A 2 2.54 15.49 1.33
C ILE A 2 2.71 15.10 -0.14
N VAL A 3 3.88 14.57 -0.49
CA VAL A 3 4.16 14.06 -1.84
C VAL A 3 3.45 12.71 -1.96
N MET A 4 2.31 12.67 -2.67
CA MET A 4 1.61 11.42 -2.95
C MET A 4 2.44 10.58 -3.93
N LYS A 5 3.13 9.57 -3.42
CA LYS A 5 3.72 8.53 -4.27
C LYS A 5 2.59 7.71 -4.88
N GLN A 6 2.58 7.50 -6.19
CA GLN A 6 1.59 6.64 -6.85
C GLN A 6 1.96 5.16 -6.80
N THR A 7 3.23 4.87 -6.56
CA THR A 7 3.79 3.52 -6.49
C THR A 7 4.87 3.47 -5.43
N ILE A 8 4.88 2.40 -4.64
CA ILE A 8 5.95 2.06 -3.70
C ILE A 8 6.34 0.59 -3.87
N GLN A 9 7.54 0.25 -3.46
CA GLN A 9 8.01 -1.13 -3.39
C GLN A 9 8.28 -1.49 -1.94
N ILE A 10 7.73 -2.63 -1.51
CA ILE A 10 7.90 -3.20 -0.19
C ILE A 10 8.32 -4.66 -0.42
N ASP A 11 9.57 -4.96 -0.09
CA ASP A 11 10.17 -6.26 -0.37
C ASP A 11 10.00 -6.63 -1.87
N GLN A 12 9.41 -7.79 -2.14
CA GLN A 12 9.10 -8.31 -3.47
C GLN A 12 7.72 -7.85 -4.03
N LEU A 13 6.98 -7.05 -3.27
CA LEU A 13 5.69 -6.49 -3.67
C LEU A 13 5.82 -5.05 -4.16
N MET A 14 5.19 -4.76 -5.29
CA MET A 14 4.98 -3.41 -5.79
C MET A 14 3.53 -3.01 -5.57
N LEU A 15 3.31 -1.96 -4.79
CA LEU A 15 2.00 -1.40 -4.54
C LEU A 15 1.80 -0.18 -5.43
N THR A 16 0.73 -0.15 -6.20
CA THR A 16 0.43 0.97 -7.09
C THR A 16 -1.03 1.37 -7.04
N ARG A 17 -1.26 2.68 -7.03
CA ARG A 17 -2.58 3.29 -7.17
C ARG A 17 -2.79 3.91 -8.55
N ALA A 18 -1.79 3.82 -9.43
CA ALA A 18 -1.91 4.25 -10.82
C ALA A 18 -2.93 3.38 -11.56
N HIS A 19 -3.85 4.03 -12.30
CA HIS A 19 -4.93 3.36 -13.05
C HIS A 19 -5.74 2.36 -12.21
N CYS A 20 -5.89 2.63 -10.92
CA CYS A 20 -6.64 1.82 -9.97
C CYS A 20 -7.96 2.54 -9.61
N PRO A 21 -9.07 1.82 -9.43
CA PRO A 21 -10.31 2.41 -8.90
C PRO A 21 -10.05 3.18 -7.60
N SER A 22 -10.81 4.27 -7.39
CA SER A 22 -10.68 5.09 -6.18
C SER A 22 -10.84 4.21 -4.93
N GLY A 23 -9.95 4.39 -3.96
CA GLY A 23 -9.97 3.60 -2.73
C GLY A 23 -9.34 2.21 -2.83
N TRP A 24 -8.81 1.79 -3.98
CA TRP A 24 -8.10 0.52 -4.14
C TRP A 24 -6.62 0.71 -4.43
N THR A 25 -5.81 -0.27 -4.02
CA THR A 25 -4.39 -0.37 -4.32
C THR A 25 -4.11 -1.71 -4.97
N LYS A 26 -3.48 -1.68 -6.14
CA LYS A 26 -3.08 -2.86 -6.88
C LYS A 26 -1.77 -3.38 -6.32
N ILE A 27 -1.68 -4.69 -6.13
CA ILE A 27 -0.49 -5.37 -5.67
C ILE A 27 0.08 -6.18 -6.81
N LYS A 28 1.36 -5.95 -7.09
CA LYS A 28 2.13 -6.68 -8.09
C LYS A 28 3.26 -7.45 -7.42
N SER A 29 3.55 -8.63 -7.93
CA SER A 29 4.72 -9.43 -7.58
C SER A 29 5.37 -9.88 -8.89
N ALA A 30 6.70 -9.79 -9.00
CA ALA A 30 7.44 -10.13 -10.23
C ALA A 30 6.88 -9.47 -11.52
N GLY A 31 6.29 -8.27 -11.42
CA GLY A 31 5.70 -7.54 -12.54
C GLY A 31 4.24 -7.90 -12.85
N GLU A 32 3.74 -9.01 -12.31
CA GLU A 32 2.36 -9.48 -12.49
C GLU A 32 1.43 -8.93 -11.42
N THR A 33 0.17 -8.69 -11.77
CA THR A 33 -0.83 -8.26 -10.78
C THR A 33 -1.39 -9.48 -10.06
N ILE A 34 -1.08 -9.62 -8.78
CA ILE A 34 -1.54 -10.74 -7.96
C ILE A 34 -2.85 -10.44 -7.24
N GLY A 35 -3.25 -9.17 -7.16
CA GLY A 35 -4.52 -8.79 -6.56
C GLY A 35 -4.70 -7.28 -6.37
N MET A 36 -5.82 -6.94 -5.74
CA MET A 36 -6.16 -5.58 -5.34
C MET A 36 -6.66 -5.60 -3.90
N ILE A 37 -6.21 -4.63 -3.10
CA ILE A 37 -6.60 -4.46 -1.70
C ILE A 37 -7.26 -3.10 -1.54
N GLU A 38 -8.31 -3.03 -0.74
CA GLU A 38 -8.88 -1.74 -0.33
C GLU A 38 -7.80 -0.95 0.40
N THR A 39 -7.59 0.28 -0.04
CA THR A 39 -6.50 1.12 0.45
C THR A 39 -6.54 1.28 1.98
N ILE A 40 -7.74 1.26 2.57
CA ILE A 40 -7.94 1.35 4.02
C ILE A 40 -7.47 0.10 4.79
N LYS A 41 -7.42 -1.05 4.13
CA LYS A 41 -7.01 -2.35 4.71
C LYS A 41 -5.53 -2.66 4.48
N LEU A 42 -4.79 -1.79 3.78
CA LEU A 42 -3.39 -2.03 3.42
C LEU A 42 -2.51 -2.34 4.62
N LEU A 43 -2.63 -1.56 5.70
CA LEU A 43 -1.80 -1.73 6.89
C LEU A 43 -2.09 -3.07 7.61
N ASP A 44 -3.31 -3.59 7.48
CA ASP A 44 -3.73 -4.85 8.11
C ASP A 44 -3.42 -6.07 7.24
N ASP A 45 -3.57 -5.95 5.92
CA ASP A 45 -3.43 -7.07 4.98
C ASP A 45 -1.99 -7.28 4.49
N LEU A 46 -1.18 -6.21 4.41
CA LEU A 46 0.22 -6.35 3.97
C LEU A 46 1.06 -7.26 4.88
N PRO A 47 0.96 -7.22 6.22
CA PRO A 47 1.66 -8.17 7.06
C PRO A 47 1.34 -9.63 6.74
N ARG A 48 0.09 -9.92 6.32
CA ARG A 48 -0.36 -11.26 5.93
C ARG A 48 0.27 -11.68 4.61
N LEU A 49 0.36 -10.77 3.64
CA LEU A 49 0.99 -11.02 2.34
C LEU A 49 2.52 -11.19 2.45
N LEU A 50 3.16 -10.42 3.33
CA LEU A 50 4.61 -10.49 3.55
C LEU A 50 5.00 -11.60 4.54
N ASN A 51 4.03 -12.22 5.21
CA ASN A 51 4.22 -13.19 6.28
C ASN A 51 5.15 -12.68 7.41
N ARG A 52 5.09 -11.37 7.68
CA ARG A 52 5.85 -10.68 8.73
C ARG A 52 5.22 -9.33 9.05
N PRO A 53 5.47 -8.73 10.23
CA PRO A 53 5.07 -7.36 10.49
C PRO A 53 5.76 -6.36 9.53
N LEU A 54 5.08 -5.23 9.28
CA LEU A 54 5.65 -4.09 8.59
C LEU A 54 6.59 -3.33 9.54
N THR A 55 7.75 -2.94 9.03
CA THR A 55 8.66 -2.01 9.72
C THR A 55 8.08 -0.59 9.71
N ASP A 56 8.52 0.27 10.63
CA ASP A 56 8.05 1.66 10.72
C ASP A 56 8.22 2.43 9.40
N HIS A 57 9.34 2.17 8.69
CA HIS A 57 9.60 2.77 7.38
C HIS A 57 8.60 2.31 6.31
N GLU A 58 8.22 1.03 6.32
CA GLU A 58 7.22 0.48 5.39
C GLU A 58 5.81 1.00 5.72
N GLN A 59 5.46 1.10 7.00
CA GLN A 59 4.19 1.69 7.42
C GLN A 59 4.09 3.15 6.96
N GLN A 60 5.16 3.94 7.12
CA GLN A 60 5.22 5.31 6.62
C GLN A 60 5.10 5.36 5.09
N ALA A 61 5.75 4.46 4.37
CA ALA A 61 5.64 4.39 2.91
C ALA A 61 4.21 4.09 2.44
N VAL A 62 3.48 3.21 3.14
CA VAL A 62 2.06 2.92 2.88
C VAL A 62 1.19 4.15 3.16
N ILE A 63 1.48 4.88 4.23
CA ILE A 63 0.80 6.15 4.55
C ILE A 63 1.05 7.20 3.45
N ASP A 64 2.28 7.32 2.94
CA ASP A 64 2.63 8.27 1.88
C ASP A 64 1.96 7.90 0.53
N LEU A 65 1.80 6.60 0.26
CA LEU A 65 1.02 6.08 -0.87
C LEU A 65 -0.47 6.42 -0.74
N ALA A 66 -0.99 6.41 0.49
CA ALA A 66 -2.40 6.60 0.79
C ALA A 66 -2.63 7.46 2.04
N PRO A 67 -2.46 8.80 1.94
CA PRO A 67 -2.54 9.70 3.10
C PRO A 67 -3.92 9.70 3.78
N ARG A 68 -4.96 9.23 3.09
CA ARG A 68 -6.32 9.09 3.64
C ARG A 68 -6.40 8.06 4.77
N LEU A 69 -5.43 7.15 4.88
CA LEU A 69 -5.32 6.22 6.01
C LEU A 69 -5.25 6.95 7.35
N LEU A 70 -4.56 8.10 7.41
CA LEU A 70 -4.44 8.90 8.63
C LEU A 70 -5.75 9.59 9.04
N ARG A 71 -6.67 9.83 8.10
CA ARG A 71 -7.91 10.57 8.36
C ARG A 71 -9.03 9.73 8.99
N MET A 72 -8.85 8.40 9.08
CA MET A 72 -9.83 7.49 9.67
C MET A 72 -9.42 6.99 11.06
N ALA A 73 -8.18 7.25 11.48
CA ALA A 73 -7.65 6.86 12.79
C ALA A 73 -7.72 8.00 13.83
N ALA A 74 -8.32 9.14 13.48
CA ALA A 74 -8.44 10.34 14.32
C ALA A 74 -9.89 10.66 14.66
#